data_AF-A0A7S2Q219-F1
#
_entry.id   AF-A0A7S2Q219-F1
#
_cell.length_a   1.000
_cell.length_b   1.000
_cell.length_c   1.000
_cell.angle_alpha   90.00
_cell.angle_beta   90.00
_cell.angle_gamma   90.00
#
_symmetry.space_group_name_H-M   'P 1'
#
loop_
_entity.id
_entity.type
_entity.pdbx_description
1 polymer ?
#
loop_
_entity_poly.entity_id
_entity_poly.type
_entity_poly.pdbx_seq_one_letter_code
_entity_poly.pdbx_strand_id
1 'polypeptide(L)'
;SHPPRPRQRQRMNIIILCSSFQRNNYSFPKHKTTMYPTTLLFITTLSLAAALDGNAPPASPANDRPVLSGLYTSITLPTGQGGCSGTQEAILDIYPSSSSSTAPTVLHLPGGAYMNLVGDTVESAGQQYLDAGYTVAVLYYRLPRSETTTSWLVCSDPYEVLDDVSSAMTHLLENAADYNVDADQIVLSGFSAGGHLASLYSSLCNARSSACPAGQVLHFPFMEKGSKIFCSEVGTAFNALQDYDECFPTVLVDEATPPTILYHAGGDPIVPTSEMTDFVYALGQQGTSYEYYEVLEGGGHYLVPFSQVAAVSDGVLDPSGDYASLIERALMLPNPSCVRCDDIVTPWMKDNGKTCDVTTWLITNKCVEDEQWVTNGYCRSSCYDAGRGYVNEVCCPPPTPPSSCTECSDDATPWMENNAKTCATSPSSIETNCNENGWWVSNAYCQLSCFAAG
;
A
#
# COMPACT_ATOMS: atom_id res chain seq x y z
N SER A 1 53.98 51.68 17.50
CA SER A 1 53.26 51.76 16.22
C SER A 1 52.63 50.40 15.94
N HIS A 2 51.30 50.33 15.90
CA HIS A 2 50.52 49.10 15.69
C HIS A 2 50.82 48.41 14.34
N PRO A 3 50.69 47.07 14.26
CA PRO A 3 50.49 46.38 12.99
C PRO A 3 48.98 46.33 12.66
N PRO A 4 48.55 46.43 11.39
CA PRO A 4 47.15 46.18 11.04
C PRO A 4 46.90 44.70 10.75
N ARG A 5 45.76 44.23 11.27
CA ARG A 5 45.10 42.93 11.06
C ARG A 5 44.52 42.78 9.64
N PRO A 6 44.18 41.54 9.21
CA PRO A 6 43.87 41.20 7.82
C PRO A 6 42.42 41.54 7.40
N ARG A 7 42.23 41.79 6.09
CA ARG A 7 40.92 42.03 5.45
C ARG A 7 40.30 40.75 4.91
N GLN A 8 39.08 40.49 5.41
CA GLN A 8 37.85 40.03 4.72
C GLN A 8 37.92 39.03 3.53
N ARG A 9 37.38 37.84 3.84
CA ARG A 9 36.39 37.01 3.10
C ARG A 9 36.25 37.23 1.59
N GLN A 10 36.67 36.21 0.84
CA GLN A 10 36.24 35.91 -0.53
C GLN A 10 34.73 35.65 -0.58
N ARG A 11 34.02 36.37 -1.46
CA ARG A 11 32.73 35.96 -2.02
C ARG A 11 33.02 35.14 -3.27
N MET A 12 32.58 33.89 -3.29
CA MET A 12 32.62 33.04 -4.48
C MET A 12 31.23 33.12 -5.12
N ASN A 13 31.13 33.86 -6.23
CA ASN A 13 29.96 33.89 -7.10
C ASN A 13 29.98 32.63 -7.97
N ILE A 14 28.96 31.78 -7.88
CA ILE A 14 28.74 30.69 -8.83
C ILE A 14 27.95 31.24 -10.01
N ILE A 15 28.57 31.15 -11.18
CA ILE A 15 28.08 31.60 -12.49
C ILE A 15 27.36 30.44 -13.18
N ILE A 16 26.19 30.75 -13.73
CA ILE A 16 25.37 29.94 -14.63
C ILE A 16 26.18 29.60 -15.90
N LEU A 17 26.29 28.31 -16.24
CA LEU A 17 26.80 27.84 -17.53
C LEU A 17 25.68 27.15 -18.30
N CYS A 18 25.16 27.84 -19.32
CA CYS A 18 24.47 27.24 -20.44
C CYS A 18 25.10 27.78 -21.73
N SER A 19 25.32 26.89 -22.69
CA SER A 19 25.72 27.12 -24.09
C SER A 19 27.22 27.03 -24.41
N SER A 20 27.65 25.90 -24.95
CA SER A 20 28.19 25.82 -26.33
C SER A 20 28.79 24.44 -26.60
N PHE A 21 28.30 23.73 -27.62
CA PHE A 21 29.18 22.96 -28.50
C PHE A 21 28.52 22.82 -29.88
N GLN A 22 29.29 23.17 -30.91
CA GLN A 22 28.89 23.24 -32.32
C GLN A 22 29.32 21.97 -33.09
N ARG A 23 28.48 21.63 -34.08
CA ARG A 23 28.74 21.10 -35.44
C ARG A 23 29.51 19.77 -35.63
N ASN A 24 28.85 18.87 -36.37
CA ASN A 24 29.49 18.05 -37.40
C ASN A 24 28.59 17.98 -38.66
N ASN A 25 29.21 18.10 -39.84
CA ASN A 25 28.62 17.95 -41.18
C ASN A 25 28.80 16.49 -41.68
N TYR A 26 27.85 15.93 -42.44
CA TYR A 26 28.01 15.23 -43.74
C TYR A 26 26.66 14.60 -44.24
N SER A 27 26.41 14.73 -45.55
CA SER A 27 25.19 14.47 -46.39
C SER A 27 24.85 12.97 -46.62
N PHE A 28 23.67 12.46 -47.08
CA PHE A 28 22.68 12.68 -48.20
C PHE A 28 21.50 11.63 -48.02
N PRO A 29 20.44 11.49 -48.88
CA PRO A 29 19.68 12.39 -49.73
C PRO A 29 18.14 12.39 -49.46
N LYS A 30 17.42 13.22 -50.24
CA LYS A 30 15.99 13.60 -50.18
C LYS A 30 15.00 12.44 -50.51
N HIS A 31 13.88 12.35 -49.77
CA HIS A 31 12.53 12.61 -50.32
C HIS A 31 11.37 12.54 -49.30
N LYS A 32 10.52 13.60 -49.38
CA LYS A 32 9.05 13.69 -49.16
C LYS A 32 8.45 13.47 -47.76
N THR A 33 8.37 14.60 -47.04
CA THR A 33 7.16 15.16 -46.38
C THR A 33 5.98 14.24 -46.05
N THR A 34 5.77 14.00 -44.75
CA THR A 34 4.50 14.28 -44.04
C THR A 34 4.81 14.41 -42.53
N MET A 35 4.62 15.60 -41.95
CA MET A 35 4.88 15.90 -40.54
C MET A 35 3.65 15.52 -39.69
N TYR A 36 3.84 14.63 -38.71
CA TYR A 36 3.02 14.57 -37.50
C TYR A 36 3.80 15.26 -36.38
N PRO A 37 3.23 16.17 -35.59
CA PRO A 37 3.97 16.83 -34.53
C PRO A 37 4.17 15.87 -33.36
N THR A 38 5.42 15.63 -33.01
CA THR A 38 5.85 15.13 -31.70
C THR A 38 5.42 16.13 -30.63
N THR A 39 4.55 15.70 -29.72
CA THR A 39 4.15 16.47 -28.55
C THR A 39 5.32 16.53 -27.57
N LEU A 40 6.04 17.67 -27.58
CA LEU A 40 6.92 18.06 -26.47
C LEU A 40 6.03 18.45 -25.30
N LEU A 41 6.20 17.79 -24.15
CA LEU A 41 5.60 18.19 -22.88
C LEU A 41 6.25 19.52 -22.45
N PHE A 42 5.60 20.64 -22.75
CA PHE A 42 5.94 21.94 -22.18
C PHE A 42 5.37 22.01 -20.77
N ILE A 43 6.24 22.05 -19.76
CA ILE A 43 5.87 22.50 -18.41
C ILE A 43 5.64 24.02 -18.52
N THR A 44 4.39 24.43 -18.68
CA THR A 44 3.98 25.82 -18.61
C THR A 44 3.87 26.23 -17.14
N THR A 45 4.76 27.13 -16.72
CA THR A 45 4.59 27.89 -15.48
C THR A 45 3.35 28.78 -15.62
N LEU A 46 2.22 28.36 -15.08
CA LEU A 46 1.03 29.19 -14.99
C LEU A 46 1.13 30.05 -13.73
N SER A 47 1.63 31.27 -13.89
CA SER A 47 1.46 32.33 -12.91
C SER A 47 0.00 32.77 -12.92
N LEU A 48 -0.83 32.25 -12.01
CA LEU A 48 -2.15 32.80 -11.75
C LEU A 48 -2.04 33.83 -10.62
N ALA A 49 -1.90 35.10 -11.01
CA ALA A 49 -2.11 36.22 -10.12
C ALA A 49 -3.62 36.39 -9.91
N ALA A 50 -4.13 35.89 -8.78
CA ALA A 50 -5.39 36.36 -8.22
C ALA A 50 -5.06 37.47 -7.21
N ALA A 51 -5.50 38.69 -7.53
CA ALA A 51 -5.46 39.82 -6.60
C ALA A 51 -6.41 39.52 -5.43
N LEU A 52 -5.84 39.30 -4.25
CA LEU A 52 -6.51 39.48 -2.97
C LEU A 52 -5.79 40.62 -2.26
N ASP A 53 -6.60 41.54 -1.74
CA ASP A 53 -6.19 42.79 -1.13
C ASP A 53 -5.03 42.63 -0.14
N GLY A 54 -4.11 43.60 -0.20
CA GLY A 54 -2.89 43.64 0.59
C GLY A 54 -3.16 43.68 2.08
N ASN A 55 -2.94 42.55 2.73
CA ASN A 55 -2.34 42.40 4.05
C ASN A 55 -1.97 40.93 4.23
N ALA A 56 -0.84 40.52 3.66
CA ALA A 56 -0.21 39.27 4.06
C ALA A 56 0.23 39.41 5.53
N PRO A 57 -0.18 38.52 6.44
CA PRO A 57 0.35 38.54 7.80
C PRO A 57 1.86 38.24 7.74
N PRO A 58 2.67 38.83 8.62
CA PRO A 58 4.10 38.59 8.63
C PRO A 58 4.37 37.10 8.84
N ALA A 59 5.41 36.57 8.19
CA ALA A 59 5.93 35.24 8.44
C ALA A 59 6.13 35.04 9.96
N SER A 60 5.47 34.04 10.54
CA SER A 60 5.65 33.68 11.94
C SER A 60 7.12 33.32 12.18
N PRO A 61 7.74 33.82 13.26
CA PRO A 61 9.04 33.33 13.68
C PRO A 61 8.91 31.85 14.06
N ALA A 62 9.89 31.05 13.66
CA ALA A 62 10.14 29.76 14.29
C ALA A 62 10.34 30.00 15.80
N ASN A 63 9.67 29.20 16.62
CA ASN A 63 9.57 29.28 18.09
C ASN A 63 8.44 30.19 18.60
N ASP A 64 7.21 29.67 18.54
CA ASP A 64 6.24 29.74 19.65
C ASP A 64 5.15 28.69 19.36
N ARG A 65 5.47 27.40 19.54
CA ARG A 65 4.42 26.40 19.76
C ARG A 65 3.76 26.81 21.07
N PRO A 66 2.45 27.12 21.14
CA PRO A 66 1.82 27.39 22.41
C PRO A 66 2.07 26.18 23.30
N VAL A 67 2.62 26.42 24.50
CA VAL A 67 2.82 25.37 25.48
C VAL A 67 1.42 24.91 25.92
N LEU A 68 0.90 23.92 25.21
CA LEU A 68 -0.34 23.18 25.47
C LEU A 68 -0.12 22.21 26.66
N SER A 69 0.55 22.69 27.71
CA SER A 69 0.85 21.91 28.90
C SER A 69 -0.44 21.38 29.51
N GLY A 70 -0.61 20.06 29.47
CA GLY A 70 -1.75 19.35 30.05
C GLY A 70 -2.69 18.68 29.04
N LEU A 71 -2.56 18.93 27.73
CA LEU A 71 -3.35 18.24 26.69
C LEU A 71 -2.61 17.08 26.02
N TYR A 72 -1.29 17.17 25.94
CA TYR A 72 -0.43 16.10 25.42
C TYR A 72 0.95 16.14 26.08
N THR A 73 1.68 15.04 25.91
CA THR A 73 3.10 14.92 26.25
C THR A 73 3.90 14.97 24.96
N SER A 74 4.91 15.84 24.88
CA SER A 74 5.85 15.91 23.76
C SER A 74 7.16 15.25 24.16
N ILE A 75 7.66 14.33 23.34
CA ILE A 75 8.94 13.67 23.56
C ILE A 75 9.83 13.81 22.33
N THR A 76 11.13 13.97 22.57
CA THR A 76 12.15 13.75 21.53
C THR A 76 12.52 12.27 21.53
N LEU A 77 12.35 11.61 20.39
CA LEU A 77 12.67 10.19 20.24
C LEU A 77 14.20 9.97 20.15
N PRO A 78 14.71 8.84 20.67
CA PRO A 78 16.14 8.55 20.68
C PRO A 78 16.64 8.04 19.31
N THR A 79 16.49 8.84 18.25
CA THR A 79 16.89 8.47 16.89
C THR A 79 18.26 9.05 16.51
N GLY A 80 18.99 8.37 15.62
CA GLY A 80 20.38 8.71 15.33
C GLY A 80 20.54 10.03 14.55
N GLN A 81 21.28 11.00 15.07
CA GLN A 81 21.57 12.26 14.34
C GLN A 81 22.64 12.04 13.25
N GLY A 82 22.49 12.70 12.10
CA GLY A 82 23.39 12.60 10.95
C GLY A 82 22.67 12.32 9.64
N GLY A 83 23.42 11.81 8.66
CA GLY A 83 22.91 11.41 7.35
C GLY A 83 22.04 12.46 6.66
N CYS A 84 20.87 12.05 6.16
CA CYS A 84 19.97 12.87 5.39
C CYS A 84 19.23 13.91 6.21
N SER A 85 18.83 13.54 7.42
CA SER A 85 18.08 14.37 8.35
C SER A 85 18.94 15.38 9.11
N GLY A 86 20.26 15.22 9.06
CA GLY A 86 21.23 16.10 9.69
C GLY A 86 21.03 16.18 11.20
N THR A 87 20.69 17.37 11.70
CA THR A 87 20.52 17.63 13.14
C THR A 87 19.06 17.61 13.60
N GLN A 88 18.13 17.21 12.72
CA GLN A 88 16.72 17.12 13.06
C GLN A 88 16.48 16.05 14.14
N GLU A 89 15.53 16.36 15.01
CA GLU A 89 15.01 15.47 16.03
C GLU A 89 13.62 14.98 15.62
N ALA A 90 13.38 13.68 15.78
CA ALA A 90 12.03 13.14 15.66
C ALA A 90 11.25 13.43 16.94
N ILE A 91 10.07 14.04 16.81
CA ILE A 91 9.21 14.41 17.94
C ILE A 91 7.94 13.58 17.91
N LEU A 92 7.54 13.03 19.05
CA LEU A 92 6.25 12.34 19.21
C LEU A 92 5.39 13.13 20.21
N ASP A 93 4.27 13.64 19.73
CA ASP A 93 3.27 14.28 20.59
C ASP A 93 2.17 13.26 20.90
N ILE A 94 1.97 12.93 22.18
CA ILE A 94 1.05 11.90 22.65
C ILE A 94 -0.10 12.54 23.41
N TYR A 95 -1.31 12.34 22.92
CA TYR A 95 -2.58 12.78 23.47
C TYR A 95 -3.30 11.54 24.03
N PRO A 96 -3.18 11.27 25.34
CA PRO A 96 -3.81 10.10 25.95
C PRO A 96 -5.33 10.17 25.86
N SER A 97 -5.96 9.02 25.62
CA SER A 97 -7.41 8.91 25.73
C SER A 97 -7.87 9.30 27.15
N SER A 98 -9.01 10.00 27.21
CA SER A 98 -9.67 10.34 28.48
C SER A 98 -10.40 9.14 29.13
N SER A 99 -10.39 7.97 28.48
CA SER A 99 -10.97 6.73 29.01
C SER A 99 -10.30 6.29 30.31
N SER A 100 -11.07 5.63 31.19
CA SER A 100 -10.55 5.04 32.44
C SER A 100 -9.82 3.70 32.24
N SER A 101 -9.85 3.14 31.03
CA SER A 101 -9.12 1.94 30.62
C SER A 101 -8.21 2.27 29.44
N THR A 102 -7.24 1.39 29.18
CA THR A 102 -6.42 1.44 27.97
C THR A 102 -7.31 1.58 26.73
N ALA A 103 -6.85 2.39 25.78
CA ALA A 103 -7.57 2.70 24.56
C ALA A 103 -6.75 2.30 23.32
N PRO A 104 -7.40 1.88 22.23
CA PRO A 104 -6.73 1.74 20.95
C PRO A 104 -6.01 3.04 20.60
N THR A 105 -4.84 2.92 20.00
CA THR A 105 -3.93 4.04 19.77
C THR A 105 -3.72 4.26 18.29
N VAL A 106 -3.84 5.51 17.85
CA VAL A 106 -3.53 5.90 16.48
C VAL A 106 -2.15 6.55 16.45
N LEU A 107 -1.18 5.91 15.80
CA LEU A 107 0.08 6.54 15.43
C LEU A 107 -0.11 7.28 14.10
N HIS A 108 -0.35 8.58 14.21
CA HIS A 108 -0.63 9.46 13.09
C HIS A 108 0.67 9.94 12.43
N LEU A 109 0.80 9.66 11.12
CA LEU A 109 1.92 10.06 10.28
C LEU A 109 1.46 11.14 9.28
N PRO A 110 1.81 12.43 9.52
CA PRO A 110 1.38 13.52 8.67
C PRO A 110 2.00 13.43 7.26
N GLY A 111 1.35 14.09 6.29
CA GLY A 111 1.86 14.17 4.92
C GLY A 111 2.80 15.35 4.68
N GLY A 112 3.09 15.63 3.41
CA GLY A 112 3.91 16.78 3.00
C GLY A 112 5.11 16.43 2.12
N ALA A 113 4.98 15.35 1.34
CA ALA A 113 5.93 14.97 0.28
C ALA A 113 7.39 14.82 0.78
N TYR A 114 7.60 14.41 2.05
CA TYR A 114 8.92 14.39 2.71
C TYR A 114 9.68 15.74 2.68
N MET A 115 9.05 16.83 2.25
CA MET A 115 9.65 18.17 2.17
C MET A 115 9.16 19.06 3.31
N ASN A 116 7.96 18.80 3.82
CA ASN A 116 7.36 19.44 4.97
C ASN A 116 6.52 18.40 5.72
N LEU A 117 6.09 18.77 6.92
CA LEU A 117 5.01 18.09 7.62
C LEU A 117 3.80 19.03 7.57
N VAL A 118 2.77 18.63 6.83
CA VAL A 118 1.59 19.47 6.58
C VAL A 118 0.46 19.04 7.51
N GLY A 119 -0.12 20.03 8.18
CA GLY A 119 -1.19 19.87 9.16
C GLY A 119 -0.74 20.45 10.50
N ASP A 120 -1.52 21.36 11.06
CA ASP A 120 -1.44 21.63 12.49
C ASP A 120 -2.00 20.41 13.23
N THR A 121 -1.34 20.05 14.34
CA THR A 121 -1.73 19.01 15.31
C THR A 121 -3.24 18.82 15.35
N VAL A 122 -3.71 17.58 15.13
CA VAL A 122 -5.09 17.14 15.42
C VAL A 122 -6.18 17.63 14.41
N GLU A 123 -5.97 18.65 13.57
CA GLU A 123 -7.07 19.19 12.72
C GLU A 123 -7.45 18.36 11.48
N SER A 124 -6.60 17.46 10.96
CA SER A 124 -6.89 16.69 9.73
C SER A 124 -7.87 15.54 9.98
N ALA A 125 -7.53 14.64 10.90
CA ALA A 125 -8.39 13.57 11.41
C ALA A 125 -8.15 13.29 12.91
N GLY A 126 -7.07 13.83 13.49
CA GLY A 126 -6.70 13.53 14.87
C GLY A 126 -7.76 13.92 15.89
N GLN A 127 -8.53 14.99 15.64
CA GLN A 127 -9.60 15.42 16.55
C GLN A 127 -10.70 14.39 16.60
N GLN A 128 -11.10 13.86 15.43
CA GLN A 128 -12.11 12.81 15.32
C GLN A 128 -11.64 11.55 16.05
N TYR A 129 -10.34 11.23 16.01
CA TYR A 129 -9.78 10.10 16.76
C TYR A 129 -9.85 10.32 18.28
N LEU A 130 -9.51 11.53 18.76
CA LEU A 130 -9.62 11.87 20.17
C LEU A 130 -11.07 11.88 20.65
N ASP A 131 -11.98 12.43 19.85
CA ASP A 131 -13.41 12.49 20.13
C ASP A 131 -14.04 11.10 20.18
N ALA A 132 -13.52 10.17 19.37
CA ALA A 132 -13.86 8.74 19.41
C ALA A 132 -13.24 7.97 20.59
N GLY A 133 -12.39 8.62 21.39
CA GLY A 133 -11.79 8.04 22.60
C GLY A 133 -10.50 7.27 22.38
N TYR A 134 -9.84 7.42 21.22
CA TYR A 134 -8.51 6.85 20.99
C TYR A 134 -7.42 7.66 21.70
N THR A 135 -6.33 6.99 22.06
CA THR A 135 -5.06 7.68 22.30
C THR A 135 -4.47 8.05 20.95
N VAL A 136 -4.02 9.29 20.76
CA VAL A 136 -3.45 9.75 19.49
C VAL A 136 -1.99 10.13 19.70
N ALA A 137 -1.10 9.53 18.94
CA ALA A 137 0.32 9.86 18.92
C ALA A 137 0.68 10.43 17.55
N VAL A 138 1.11 11.68 17.46
CA VAL A 138 1.49 12.33 16.21
C VAL A 138 3.01 12.30 16.09
N LEU A 139 3.52 11.60 15.08
CA LEU A 139 4.95 11.51 14.81
C LEU A 139 5.38 12.60 13.82
N TYR A 140 6.14 13.56 14.32
CA TYR A 140 6.92 14.47 13.49
C TYR A 140 8.24 13.81 13.13
N TYR A 141 8.18 12.96 12.11
CA TYR A 141 9.34 12.25 11.61
C TYR A 141 10.31 13.21 10.91
N ARG A 142 11.58 12.84 10.89
CA ARG A 142 12.64 13.65 10.30
C ARG A 142 12.52 13.67 8.79
N LEU A 143 12.86 14.81 8.21
CA LEU A 143 12.81 15.00 6.75
C LEU A 143 14.22 14.88 6.18
N PRO A 144 14.41 14.37 4.95
CA PRO A 144 15.73 14.21 4.33
C PRO A 144 16.33 15.56 3.86
N ARG A 145 16.62 16.43 4.83
CA ARG A 145 17.29 17.74 4.71
C ARG A 145 18.19 17.99 5.93
N SER A 146 19.33 18.67 5.74
CA SER A 146 20.28 18.88 6.84
C SER A 146 19.88 19.98 7.82
N GLU A 147 19.04 20.92 7.39
CA GLU A 147 18.55 22.06 8.17
C GLU A 147 17.02 22.16 8.09
N THR A 148 16.38 22.52 9.21
CA THR A 148 14.91 22.66 9.31
C THR A 148 14.35 23.77 8.44
N THR A 149 15.17 24.73 8.02
CA THR A 149 14.78 25.88 7.19
C THR A 149 14.84 25.60 5.69
N THR A 150 15.41 24.48 5.26
CA THR A 150 15.58 24.17 3.84
C THR A 150 14.31 23.59 3.25
N SER A 151 13.68 24.23 2.27
CA SER A 151 12.40 23.75 1.70
C SER A 151 12.52 22.65 0.65
N TRP A 152 13.71 22.07 0.45
CA TRP A 152 13.98 21.04 -0.55
C TRP A 152 14.79 19.87 0.01
N LEU A 153 14.63 18.70 -0.61
CA LEU A 153 15.34 17.46 -0.27
C LEU A 153 16.83 17.63 -0.57
N VAL A 154 17.69 17.07 0.27
CA VAL A 154 19.16 17.11 0.05
C VAL A 154 19.76 15.74 -0.25
N CYS A 155 18.97 14.68 -0.05
CA CYS A 155 19.31 13.29 -0.35
C CYS A 155 18.07 12.38 -0.22
N SER A 156 18.28 11.08 -0.42
CA SER A 156 17.29 10.03 -0.25
C SER A 156 17.85 8.98 0.70
N ASP A 157 17.25 8.86 1.88
CA ASP A 157 17.42 7.70 2.76
C ASP A 157 16.10 7.48 3.52
N PRO A 158 15.24 6.56 3.04
CA PRO A 158 13.98 6.25 3.70
C PRO A 158 14.16 5.56 5.06
N TYR A 159 15.33 4.97 5.32
CA TYR A 159 15.56 4.21 6.55
C TYR A 159 15.63 5.10 7.79
N GLU A 160 16.16 6.32 7.67
CA GLU A 160 16.15 7.26 8.81
C GLU A 160 14.74 7.55 9.31
N VAL A 161 13.78 7.62 8.38
CA VAL A 161 12.38 7.88 8.70
C VAL A 161 11.68 6.64 9.25
N LEU A 162 12.09 5.44 8.82
CA LEU A 162 11.62 4.17 9.39
C LEU A 162 12.12 3.96 10.82
N ASP A 163 13.33 4.40 11.14
CA ASP A 163 13.86 4.38 12.51
C ASP A 163 13.03 5.28 13.45
N ASP A 164 12.48 6.38 12.92
CA ASP A 164 11.60 7.27 13.68
C ASP A 164 10.28 6.57 14.02
N VAL A 165 9.67 5.88 13.06
CA VAL A 165 8.45 5.09 13.30
C VAL A 165 8.72 3.95 14.27
N SER A 166 9.83 3.23 14.10
CA SER A 166 10.27 2.15 15.00
C SER A 166 10.46 2.64 16.44
N SER A 167 11.09 3.81 16.60
CA SER A 167 11.31 4.43 17.90
C SER A 167 10.00 4.92 18.53
N ALA A 168 9.08 5.46 17.73
CA ALA A 168 7.76 5.86 18.20
C ALA A 168 6.94 4.66 18.68
N MET A 169 6.89 3.58 17.90
CA MET A 169 6.22 2.32 18.25
C MET A 169 6.80 1.74 19.55
N THR A 170 8.13 1.65 19.63
CA THR A 170 8.82 1.15 20.83
C THR A 170 8.46 2.00 22.06
N HIS A 171 8.50 3.33 21.94
CA HIS A 171 8.18 4.23 23.05
C HIS A 171 6.73 4.07 23.53
N LEU A 172 5.78 3.96 22.61
CA LEU A 172 4.36 3.74 22.95
C LEU A 172 4.16 2.41 23.68
N LEU A 173 4.81 1.33 23.22
CA LEU A 173 4.72 0.01 23.83
C LEU A 173 5.37 -0.03 25.23
N GLU A 174 6.55 0.54 25.39
CA GLU A 174 7.28 0.56 26.67
C GLU A 174 6.58 1.41 27.74
N ASN A 175 5.84 2.43 27.33
CA ASN A 175 5.18 3.39 28.22
C ASN A 175 3.64 3.30 28.13
N ALA A 176 3.12 2.14 27.71
CA ALA A 176 1.70 2.00 27.38
C ALA A 176 0.77 2.37 28.55
N ALA A 177 1.14 1.98 29.76
CA ALA A 177 0.38 2.29 30.97
C ALA A 177 0.33 3.80 31.28
N ASP A 178 1.41 4.54 31.00
CA ASP A 178 1.52 5.97 31.29
C ASP A 178 0.71 6.82 30.32
N TYR A 179 0.53 6.34 29.08
CA TYR A 179 -0.16 7.06 28.01
C TYR A 179 -1.54 6.49 27.68
N ASN A 180 -2.06 5.57 28.49
CA ASN A 180 -3.36 4.92 28.27
C ASN A 180 -3.46 4.22 26.90
N VAL A 181 -2.35 3.62 26.46
CA VAL A 181 -2.22 2.88 25.20
C VAL A 181 -2.61 1.43 25.44
N ASP A 182 -3.44 0.89 24.56
CA ASP A 182 -3.58 -0.55 24.39
C ASP A 182 -2.48 -1.04 23.43
N ALA A 183 -1.50 -1.78 23.98
CA ALA A 183 -0.33 -2.25 23.25
C ALA A 183 -0.68 -3.22 22.11
N ASP A 184 -1.83 -3.90 22.19
CA ASP A 184 -2.29 -4.84 21.16
C ASP A 184 -3.12 -4.15 20.07
N GLN A 185 -3.42 -2.85 20.22
CA GLN A 185 -4.32 -2.12 19.33
C GLN A 185 -3.73 -0.77 18.90
N ILE A 186 -2.47 -0.78 18.45
CA ILE A 186 -1.84 0.38 17.80
C ILE A 186 -2.06 0.32 16.29
N VAL A 187 -2.73 1.31 15.72
CA VAL A 187 -3.00 1.47 14.28
C VAL A 187 -2.15 2.60 13.73
N LEU A 188 -1.43 2.36 12.63
CA LEU A 188 -0.77 3.46 11.90
C LEU A 188 -1.79 4.16 11.01
N SER A 189 -1.84 5.48 11.07
CA SER A 189 -2.69 6.27 10.17
C SER A 189 -1.86 7.32 9.45
N GLY A 190 -1.65 7.12 8.15
CA GLY A 190 -0.72 7.93 7.36
C GLY A 190 -1.40 8.67 6.22
N PHE A 191 -0.96 9.91 5.96
CA PHE A 191 -1.52 10.79 4.93
C PHE A 191 -0.48 11.08 3.85
N SER A 192 -0.80 10.85 2.57
CA SER A 192 0.13 11.13 1.46
C SER A 192 1.52 10.49 1.70
N ALA A 193 2.59 11.28 1.84
CA ALA A 193 3.93 10.82 2.21
C ALA A 193 4.00 10.07 3.55
N GLY A 194 3.20 10.46 4.54
CA GLY A 194 3.05 9.71 5.78
C GLY A 194 2.27 8.41 5.59
N GLY A 195 1.39 8.35 4.58
CA GLY A 195 0.74 7.12 4.12
C GLY A 195 1.72 6.15 3.49
N HIS A 196 2.62 6.65 2.65
CA HIS A 196 3.77 5.88 2.16
C HIS A 196 4.65 5.38 3.31
N LEU A 197 4.95 6.22 4.31
CA LEU A 197 5.76 5.81 5.46
C LEU A 197 5.06 4.73 6.29
N ALA A 198 3.74 4.86 6.48
CA ALA A 198 2.92 3.89 7.20
C ALA A 198 2.90 2.53 6.49
N SER A 199 2.66 2.52 5.17
CA SER A 199 2.68 1.28 4.38
C SER A 199 4.06 0.67 4.34
N LEU A 200 5.11 1.49 4.19
CA LEU A 200 6.48 1.00 4.17
C LEU A 200 6.89 0.32 5.49
N TYR A 201 6.64 0.96 6.62
CA TYR A 201 6.92 0.39 7.94
C TYR A 201 6.11 -0.90 8.17
N SER A 202 4.83 -0.87 7.81
CA SER A 202 3.91 -1.99 8.02
C SER A 202 4.29 -3.21 7.18
N SER A 203 4.65 -3.03 5.91
CA SER A 203 5.12 -4.12 5.03
C SER A 203 6.51 -4.65 5.41
N LEU A 204 7.35 -3.83 6.04
CA LEU A 204 8.69 -4.25 6.50
C LEU A 204 8.70 -4.82 7.91
N CYS A 205 7.53 -4.97 8.55
CA CYS A 205 7.49 -5.24 9.98
C CYS A 205 8.32 -6.48 10.35
N ASN A 206 8.01 -7.65 9.79
CA ASN A 206 8.75 -8.88 10.11
C ASN A 206 10.26 -8.82 9.81
N ALA A 207 10.66 -8.06 8.79
CA ALA A 207 12.04 -7.97 8.36
C ALA A 207 12.89 -7.02 9.22
N ARG A 208 12.27 -6.01 9.85
CA ARG A 208 12.99 -4.88 10.47
C ARG A 208 12.55 -4.51 11.88
N SER A 209 11.33 -4.84 12.30
CA SER A 209 10.78 -4.42 13.59
C SER A 209 10.06 -5.56 14.29
N SER A 210 10.25 -5.70 15.60
CA SER A 210 9.43 -6.61 16.40
C SER A 210 8.07 -6.01 16.79
N ALA A 211 7.81 -4.75 16.44
CA ALA A 211 6.62 -3.98 16.83
C ALA A 211 5.72 -3.70 15.62
N CYS A 212 4.96 -4.72 15.20
CA CYS A 212 3.97 -4.57 14.14
C CYS A 212 2.72 -3.87 14.66
N PRO A 213 2.12 -2.97 13.87
CA PRO A 213 0.83 -2.42 14.24
C PRO A 213 -0.29 -3.44 14.03
N ALA A 214 -1.37 -3.28 14.78
CA ALA A 214 -2.56 -4.12 14.69
C ALA A 214 -3.35 -3.90 13.40
N GLY A 215 -3.14 -2.76 12.74
CA GLY A 215 -3.77 -2.37 11.48
C GLY A 215 -3.13 -1.11 10.93
N GLN A 216 -3.49 -0.75 9.69
CA GLN A 216 -3.11 0.53 9.10
C GLN A 216 -4.27 1.15 8.32
N VAL A 217 -4.34 2.49 8.37
CA VAL A 217 -5.30 3.31 7.62
C VAL A 217 -4.55 4.33 6.78
N LEU A 218 -4.64 4.18 5.46
CA LEU A 218 -3.89 4.97 4.50
C LEU A 218 -4.79 5.97 3.79
N HIS A 219 -4.48 7.25 3.99
CA HIS A 219 -5.21 8.37 3.40
C HIS A 219 -4.43 8.88 2.20
N PHE A 220 -4.93 8.59 1.00
CA PHE A 220 -4.35 9.00 -0.28
C PHE A 220 -2.81 8.86 -0.38
N PRO A 221 -2.25 7.66 -0.07
CA PRO A 221 -0.79 7.44 -0.03
C PRO A 221 -0.15 7.54 -1.42
N PHE A 222 1.14 7.21 -1.53
CA PHE A 222 1.75 6.78 -2.80
C PHE A 222 2.56 5.52 -2.53
N MET A 223 2.80 4.69 -3.56
CA MET A 223 3.39 3.35 -3.41
C MET A 223 4.52 3.05 -4.38
N GLU A 224 4.48 3.62 -5.58
CA GLU A 224 5.33 3.21 -6.70
C GLU A 224 6.00 4.42 -7.34
N LYS A 225 5.27 5.16 -8.18
CA LYS A 225 5.83 6.28 -8.94
C LYS A 225 6.24 7.42 -8.01
N GLY A 226 5.43 7.67 -6.98
CA GLY A 226 5.78 8.60 -5.90
C GLY A 226 7.06 8.16 -5.17
N SER A 227 7.14 6.87 -4.81
CA SER A 227 8.31 6.29 -4.14
C SER A 227 9.56 6.45 -4.99
N LYS A 228 9.50 6.18 -6.29
CA LYS A 228 10.65 6.37 -7.19
C LYS A 228 11.29 7.75 -7.10
N ILE A 229 10.48 8.81 -6.95
CA ILE A 229 10.98 10.18 -6.81
C ILE A 229 11.83 10.29 -5.52
N PHE A 230 11.26 9.90 -4.39
CA PHE A 230 11.88 10.10 -3.08
C PHE A 230 12.96 9.10 -2.76
N CYS A 231 12.86 7.87 -3.27
CA CYS A 231 13.74 6.76 -2.96
C CYS A 231 14.94 6.69 -3.91
N SER A 232 14.79 6.97 -5.21
CA SER A 232 15.90 6.82 -6.18
C SER A 232 16.26 8.10 -6.94
N GLU A 233 15.29 8.84 -7.47
CA GLU A 233 15.58 9.96 -8.39
C GLU A 233 16.23 11.15 -7.66
N VAL A 234 15.76 11.48 -6.46
CA VAL A 234 16.37 12.51 -5.61
C VAL A 234 17.78 12.10 -5.19
N GLY A 235 17.96 10.85 -4.76
CA GLY A 235 19.28 10.31 -4.43
C GLY A 235 20.27 10.45 -5.59
N THR A 236 19.84 10.05 -6.79
CA THR A 236 20.60 10.17 -8.03
C THR A 236 21.00 11.62 -8.33
N ALA A 237 20.06 12.57 -8.18
CA ALA A 237 20.32 14.00 -8.40
C ALA A 237 21.38 14.59 -7.45
N PHE A 238 21.53 14.01 -6.26
CA PHE A 238 22.55 14.39 -5.26
C PHE A 238 23.74 13.44 -5.19
N ASN A 239 23.92 12.57 -6.20
CA ASN A 239 25.02 11.60 -6.30
C ASN A 239 25.08 10.59 -5.14
N ALA A 240 23.94 10.35 -4.48
CA ALA A 240 23.70 9.21 -3.60
C ALA A 240 23.23 8.05 -4.49
N LEU A 241 24.15 7.14 -4.82
CA LEU A 241 23.95 6.04 -5.78
C LEU A 241 23.16 4.84 -5.21
N GLN A 242 22.45 5.00 -4.09
CA GLN A 242 21.70 3.90 -3.51
C GLN A 242 20.32 3.83 -4.15
N ASP A 243 20.05 2.69 -4.78
CA ASP A 243 18.71 2.26 -5.14
C ASP A 243 18.15 1.50 -3.93
N TYR A 244 17.03 1.98 -3.39
CA TYR A 244 16.41 1.38 -2.22
C TYR A 244 15.21 0.56 -2.70
N ASP A 245 15.46 -0.69 -3.07
CA ASP A 245 14.40 -1.66 -3.42
C ASP A 245 13.38 -1.80 -2.28
N GLU A 246 13.81 -1.61 -1.04
CA GLU A 246 12.99 -1.59 0.18
C GLU A 246 12.30 -0.23 0.44
N CYS A 247 11.93 0.48 -0.62
CA CYS A 247 11.22 1.77 -0.54
C CYS A 247 9.94 1.81 -1.37
N PHE A 248 9.53 0.65 -1.89
CA PHE A 248 8.31 0.47 -2.69
C PHE A 248 7.37 -0.48 -1.92
N PRO A 249 6.38 0.04 -1.17
CA PRO A 249 5.56 -0.79 -0.28
C PRO A 249 4.90 -1.99 -0.98
N THR A 250 4.50 -1.87 -2.24
CA THR A 250 3.85 -2.93 -3.03
C THR A 250 4.66 -4.21 -3.12
N VAL A 251 5.97 -4.12 -3.37
CA VAL A 251 6.82 -5.31 -3.54
C VAL A 251 7.27 -5.91 -2.20
N LEU A 252 6.97 -5.23 -1.10
CA LEU A 252 7.34 -5.61 0.26
C LEU A 252 6.18 -6.26 1.01
N VAL A 253 4.98 -6.28 0.44
CA VAL A 253 3.81 -6.91 1.06
C VAL A 253 4.07 -8.40 1.25
N ASP A 254 3.75 -8.89 2.45
CA ASP A 254 3.83 -10.29 2.87
C ASP A 254 2.63 -10.66 3.77
N GLU A 255 2.56 -11.92 4.20
CA GLU A 255 1.50 -12.45 5.07
C GLU A 255 1.45 -11.79 6.47
N ALA A 256 2.47 -11.03 6.86
CA ALA A 256 2.54 -10.33 8.13
C ALA A 256 2.25 -8.83 8.01
N THR A 257 2.08 -8.34 6.78
CA THR A 257 1.54 -7.00 6.54
C THR A 257 0.18 -6.92 7.24
N PRO A 258 -0.06 -5.90 8.08
CA PRO A 258 -1.25 -5.82 8.91
C PRO A 258 -2.50 -5.52 8.09
N PRO A 259 -3.70 -5.77 8.65
CA PRO A 259 -4.96 -5.39 8.03
C PRO A 259 -4.96 -3.93 7.59
N THR A 260 -5.33 -3.70 6.33
CA THR A 260 -5.13 -2.40 5.66
C THR A 260 -6.45 -1.82 5.18
N ILE A 261 -6.81 -0.64 5.67
CA ILE A 261 -7.85 0.19 5.07
C ILE A 261 -7.16 1.29 4.26
N LEU A 262 -7.59 1.49 3.02
CA LEU A 262 -7.14 2.61 2.22
C LEU A 262 -8.31 3.26 1.49
N TYR A 263 -8.20 4.56 1.28
CA TYR A 263 -9.07 5.25 0.34
C TYR A 263 -8.26 6.23 -0.50
N HIS A 264 -8.75 6.46 -1.73
CA HIS A 264 -8.12 7.38 -2.67
C HIS A 264 -9.18 8.06 -3.53
N ALA A 265 -8.90 9.29 -3.96
CA ALA A 265 -9.78 10.00 -4.88
C ALA A 265 -9.36 9.73 -6.33
N GLY A 266 -10.30 9.30 -7.19
CA GLY A 266 -10.06 9.10 -8.62
C GLY A 266 -9.63 10.38 -9.35
N GLY A 267 -9.96 11.55 -8.78
CA GLY A 267 -9.54 12.87 -9.28
C GLY A 267 -8.15 13.34 -8.83
N ASP A 268 -7.36 12.53 -8.11
CA ASP A 268 -6.03 12.92 -7.65
C ASP A 268 -5.06 13.16 -8.83
N PRO A 269 -4.57 14.41 -9.05
CA PRO A 269 -3.69 14.72 -10.17
C PRO A 269 -2.21 14.42 -9.89
N ILE A 270 -1.87 14.08 -8.64
CA ILE A 270 -0.49 13.86 -8.18
C ILE A 270 -0.20 12.37 -8.10
N VAL A 271 -1.08 11.60 -7.44
CA VAL A 271 -0.91 10.16 -7.27
C VAL A 271 -2.03 9.41 -7.97
N PRO A 272 -1.74 8.64 -9.04
CA PRO A 272 -2.76 7.91 -9.78
C PRO A 272 -3.28 6.72 -8.96
N THR A 273 -4.59 6.45 -9.04
CA THR A 273 -5.25 5.33 -8.34
C THR A 273 -4.70 3.95 -8.72
N SER A 274 -4.03 3.83 -9.88
CA SER A 274 -3.35 2.60 -10.27
C SER A 274 -2.34 2.10 -9.23
N GLU A 275 -1.67 3.01 -8.51
CA GLU A 275 -0.74 2.61 -7.43
C GLU A 275 -1.46 1.92 -6.26
N MET A 276 -2.71 2.31 -5.98
CA MET A 276 -3.52 1.69 -4.94
C MET A 276 -4.02 0.34 -5.42
N THR A 277 -4.48 0.26 -6.67
CA THR A 277 -4.90 -1.01 -7.28
C THR A 277 -3.77 -2.04 -7.25
N ASP A 278 -2.54 -1.65 -7.60
CA ASP A 278 -1.36 -2.52 -7.54
C ASP A 278 -1.06 -2.96 -6.09
N PHE A 279 -1.13 -2.04 -5.13
CA PHE A 279 -0.89 -2.34 -3.71
C PHE A 279 -1.93 -3.28 -3.10
N VAL A 280 -3.22 -3.08 -3.36
CA VAL A 280 -4.29 -3.95 -2.83
C VAL A 280 -4.31 -5.30 -3.50
N TYR A 281 -3.91 -5.35 -4.77
CA TYR A 281 -3.66 -6.61 -5.43
C TYR A 281 -2.52 -7.37 -4.75
N ALA A 282 -1.41 -6.71 -4.40
CA ALA A 282 -0.31 -7.34 -3.64
C ALA A 282 -0.75 -7.84 -2.25
N LEU A 283 -1.55 -7.05 -1.51
CA LEU A 283 -2.18 -7.48 -0.25
C LEU A 283 -3.04 -8.73 -0.45
N GLY A 284 -3.83 -8.75 -1.52
CA GLY A 284 -4.62 -9.90 -1.90
C GLY A 284 -3.80 -11.14 -2.23
N GLN A 285 -2.67 -11.00 -2.94
CA GLN A 285 -1.76 -12.11 -3.26
C GLN A 285 -1.17 -12.79 -2.01
N GLN A 286 -0.95 -12.02 -0.94
CA GLN A 286 -0.35 -12.51 0.30
C GLN A 286 -1.40 -12.97 1.32
N GLY A 287 -2.69 -12.88 0.99
CA GLY A 287 -3.75 -13.21 1.93
C GLY A 287 -3.78 -12.24 3.12
N THR A 288 -3.48 -10.97 2.89
CA THR A 288 -3.63 -9.89 3.88
C THR A 288 -5.01 -9.26 3.77
N SER A 289 -5.68 -9.02 4.89
CA SER A 289 -7.00 -8.38 4.89
C SER A 289 -6.90 -6.92 4.44
N TYR A 290 -7.79 -6.50 3.55
CA TYR A 290 -7.87 -5.11 3.16
C TYR A 290 -9.27 -4.68 2.74
N GLU A 291 -9.51 -3.37 2.80
CA GLU A 291 -10.60 -2.72 2.07
C GLU A 291 -10.07 -1.48 1.36
N TYR A 292 -10.54 -1.27 0.14
CA TYR A 292 -10.20 -0.12 -0.69
C TYR A 292 -11.44 0.66 -1.10
N TYR A 293 -11.43 1.95 -0.82
CA TYR A 293 -12.49 2.88 -1.15
C TYR A 293 -12.01 3.91 -2.17
N GLU A 294 -12.40 3.74 -3.44
CA GLU A 294 -12.09 4.71 -4.50
C GLU A 294 -13.25 5.72 -4.67
N VAL A 295 -12.99 6.99 -4.37
CA VAL A 295 -13.96 8.06 -4.55
C VAL A 295 -13.90 8.55 -6.00
N LEU A 296 -14.84 8.08 -6.83
CA LEU A 296 -14.80 8.25 -8.29
C LEU A 296 -15.09 9.68 -8.78
N GLU A 297 -15.95 10.43 -8.10
CA GLU A 297 -16.34 11.79 -8.50
C GLU A 297 -15.77 12.87 -7.57
N GLY A 298 -14.99 13.78 -8.15
CA GLY A 298 -14.38 14.88 -7.41
C GLY A 298 -13.18 14.47 -6.56
N GLY A 299 -12.54 15.46 -5.95
CA GLY A 299 -11.35 15.26 -5.11
C GLY A 299 -10.05 15.73 -5.76
N GLY A 300 -8.95 15.45 -5.07
CA GLY A 300 -7.58 15.75 -5.44
C GLY A 300 -6.65 15.15 -4.40
N HIS A 301 -5.38 15.58 -4.38
CA HIS A 301 -4.40 15.07 -3.42
C HIS A 301 -4.57 15.69 -2.01
N TYR A 302 -5.71 15.47 -1.39
CA TYR A 302 -6.10 15.99 -0.09
C TYR A 302 -7.22 15.13 0.53
N LEU A 303 -7.49 15.36 1.82
CA LEU A 303 -8.63 14.76 2.51
C LEU A 303 -9.94 15.09 1.79
N VAL A 304 -10.63 14.06 1.32
CA VAL A 304 -12.01 14.18 0.85
C VAL A 304 -12.94 14.28 2.07
N PRO A 305 -14.21 14.65 1.91
CA PRO A 305 -15.18 14.50 3.00
C PRO A 305 -15.42 13.01 3.31
N PHE A 306 -15.44 12.62 4.59
CA PHE A 306 -15.68 11.22 4.98
C PHE A 306 -16.99 10.66 4.40
N SER A 307 -18.04 11.47 4.30
CA SER A 307 -19.32 11.06 3.69
C SER A 307 -19.18 10.58 2.24
N GLN A 308 -18.15 11.02 1.50
CA GLN A 308 -17.86 10.52 0.16
C GLN A 308 -17.19 9.14 0.20
N VAL A 309 -16.28 8.91 1.15
CA VAL A 309 -15.69 7.59 1.42
C VAL A 309 -16.78 6.61 1.83
N ALA A 310 -17.67 7.02 2.73
CA ALA A 310 -18.80 6.20 3.16
C ALA A 310 -19.76 5.87 2.01
N ALA A 311 -20.00 6.82 1.09
CA ALA A 311 -20.87 6.60 -0.06
C ALA A 311 -20.35 5.50 -1.02
N VAL A 312 -19.04 5.31 -1.11
CA VAL A 312 -18.42 4.26 -1.95
C VAL A 312 -18.13 2.96 -1.18
N SER A 313 -18.46 2.92 0.12
CA SER A 313 -18.20 1.75 0.98
C SER A 313 -19.26 0.64 0.88
N ASP A 314 -20.26 0.79 0.01
CA ASP A 314 -21.40 -0.13 -0.13
C ASP A 314 -22.12 -0.43 1.21
N GLY A 315 -22.24 0.62 2.05
CA GLY A 315 -22.90 0.54 3.35
C GLY A 315 -22.07 -0.06 4.48
N VAL A 316 -20.78 -0.35 4.25
CA VAL A 316 -19.84 -0.77 5.30
C VAL A 316 -19.59 0.35 6.30
N LEU A 317 -19.47 1.60 5.82
CA LEU A 317 -19.28 2.79 6.65
C LEU A 317 -20.58 3.60 6.74
N ASP A 318 -20.92 4.07 7.94
CA ASP A 318 -22.07 4.95 8.17
C ASP A 318 -21.76 6.35 7.61
N PRO A 319 -22.56 6.91 6.67
CA PRO A 319 -22.34 8.26 6.14
C PRO A 319 -22.41 9.39 7.18
N SER A 320 -22.97 9.13 8.37
CA SER A 320 -23.00 10.07 9.50
C SER A 320 -21.80 9.93 10.46
N GLY A 321 -20.95 8.92 10.24
CA GLY A 321 -19.71 8.71 10.96
C GLY A 321 -18.58 9.63 10.50
N ASP A 322 -17.35 9.26 10.84
CA ASP A 322 -16.16 10.05 10.57
C ASP A 322 -14.92 9.17 10.36
N TYR A 323 -13.74 9.79 10.23
CA TYR A 323 -12.50 9.05 9.96
C TYR A 323 -12.11 8.06 11.06
N ALA A 324 -12.60 8.21 12.29
CA ALA A 324 -12.37 7.27 13.38
C ALA A 324 -12.98 5.89 13.09
N SER A 325 -14.04 5.85 12.28
CA SER A 325 -14.65 4.59 11.82
C SER A 325 -13.71 3.76 10.95
N LEU A 326 -12.75 4.37 10.24
CA LEU A 326 -11.74 3.62 9.49
C LEU A 326 -10.75 2.92 10.42
N ILE A 327 -10.41 3.54 11.55
CA ILE A 327 -9.51 2.95 12.56
C ILE A 327 -10.18 1.73 13.20
N GLU A 328 -11.44 1.88 13.61
CA GLU A 328 -12.25 0.77 14.13
C GLU A 328 -12.34 -0.35 13.11
N ARG A 329 -12.61 0.00 11.84
CA ARG A 329 -12.71 -0.98 10.76
C ARG A 329 -11.40 -1.75 10.56
N ALA A 330 -10.25 -1.07 10.57
CA ALA A 330 -8.95 -1.72 10.43
C ALA A 330 -8.68 -2.76 11.53
N LEU A 331 -9.06 -2.47 12.78
CA LEU A 331 -8.93 -3.41 13.91
C LEU A 331 -9.89 -4.60 13.83
N MET A 332 -11.00 -4.45 13.12
CA MET A 332 -12.05 -5.46 12.99
C MET A 332 -12.06 -6.17 11.64
N LEU A 333 -11.12 -5.86 10.74
CA LEU A 333 -11.05 -6.50 9.44
C LEU A 333 -10.95 -8.02 9.64
N PRO A 334 -11.88 -8.80 9.06
CA PRO A 334 -11.82 -10.24 9.19
C PRO A 334 -10.56 -10.74 8.50
N ASN A 335 -9.89 -11.74 9.07
CA ASN A 335 -8.86 -12.49 8.34
C ASN A 335 -9.43 -12.89 6.99
N PRO A 336 -8.69 -12.71 5.88
CA PRO A 336 -9.30 -12.78 4.57
C PRO A 336 -9.75 -14.22 4.35
N SER A 337 -11.07 -14.41 4.26
CA SER A 337 -11.62 -15.64 3.73
C SER A 337 -11.35 -15.58 2.23
N CYS A 338 -10.37 -16.35 1.78
CA CYS A 338 -10.12 -16.46 0.35
C CYS A 338 -11.40 -16.95 -0.35
N VAL A 339 -11.67 -16.39 -1.53
CA VAL A 339 -12.74 -16.85 -2.40
C VAL A 339 -12.20 -17.95 -3.30
N ARG A 340 -13.01 -18.97 -3.56
CA ARG A 340 -12.64 -19.99 -4.55
C ARG A 340 -12.74 -19.37 -5.94
N CYS A 341 -11.60 -18.94 -6.47
CA CYS A 341 -11.51 -18.50 -7.85
C CYS A 341 -11.57 -19.67 -8.81
N ASP A 342 -12.18 -19.43 -9.95
CA ASP A 342 -12.31 -20.38 -11.03
C ASP A 342 -12.00 -19.72 -12.37
N ASP A 343 -11.57 -20.54 -13.32
CA ASP A 343 -11.28 -20.12 -14.68
C ASP A 343 -12.48 -20.32 -15.59
N ILE A 344 -13.56 -19.59 -15.28
CA ILE A 344 -14.74 -19.54 -16.16
C ILE A 344 -14.35 -18.77 -17.41
N VAL A 345 -14.37 -19.45 -18.56
CA VAL A 345 -14.12 -18.82 -19.87
C VAL A 345 -15.35 -18.04 -20.35
N THR A 346 -15.13 -16.96 -21.11
CA THR A 346 -16.23 -16.26 -21.80
C THR A 346 -16.95 -17.17 -22.81
N PRO A 347 -18.22 -16.90 -23.18
CA PRO A 347 -18.90 -17.63 -24.25
C PRO A 347 -18.10 -17.63 -25.57
N TRP A 348 -17.51 -16.48 -25.92
CA TRP A 348 -16.66 -16.37 -27.11
C TRP A 348 -15.40 -17.24 -27.01
N MET A 349 -14.74 -17.28 -25.85
CA MET A 349 -13.57 -18.14 -25.63
C MET A 349 -13.94 -19.61 -25.79
N LYS A 350 -15.08 -20.02 -25.23
CA LYS A 350 -15.60 -21.38 -25.37
C LYS A 350 -15.83 -21.74 -26.84
N ASP A 351 -16.48 -20.88 -27.61
CA ASP A 351 -16.78 -21.10 -29.03
C ASP A 351 -15.51 -21.13 -29.91
N ASN A 352 -14.42 -20.54 -29.44
CA ASN A 352 -13.15 -20.47 -30.14
C ASN A 352 -12.06 -21.38 -29.55
N GLY A 353 -12.42 -22.28 -28.62
CA GLY A 353 -11.49 -23.22 -27.99
C GLY A 353 -10.35 -22.55 -27.22
N LYS A 354 -10.60 -21.39 -26.60
CA LYS A 354 -9.66 -20.65 -25.77
C LYS A 354 -9.87 -20.97 -24.30
N THR A 355 -8.77 -20.99 -23.55
CA THR A 355 -8.73 -21.20 -22.10
C THR A 355 -8.21 -19.95 -21.41
N CYS A 356 -8.33 -19.91 -20.09
CA CYS A 356 -7.82 -18.83 -19.24
C CYS A 356 -6.30 -18.91 -19.01
N ASP A 357 -5.49 -19.37 -19.94
CA ASP A 357 -4.04 -19.48 -19.69
C ASP A 357 -3.40 -18.10 -19.43
N VAL A 358 -2.65 -17.98 -18.32
CA VAL A 358 -1.96 -16.76 -17.85
C VAL A 358 -1.05 -16.11 -18.89
N THR A 359 -0.55 -16.90 -19.85
CA THR A 359 0.33 -16.42 -20.93
C THR A 359 -0.43 -15.83 -22.12
N THR A 360 -1.76 -15.85 -22.09
CA THR A 360 -2.58 -15.39 -23.22
C THR A 360 -2.74 -13.87 -23.23
N TRP A 361 -2.75 -13.30 -24.44
CA TRP A 361 -3.07 -11.89 -24.65
C TRP A 361 -4.41 -11.48 -24.00
N LEU A 362 -5.37 -12.41 -23.92
CA LEU A 362 -6.66 -12.19 -23.27
C LEU A 362 -6.48 -11.86 -21.79
N ILE A 363 -5.79 -12.71 -21.02
CA ILE A 363 -5.52 -12.44 -19.60
C ILE A 363 -4.79 -11.09 -19.43
N THR A 364 -3.75 -10.84 -20.23
CA THR A 364 -2.96 -9.60 -20.11
C THR A 364 -3.77 -8.32 -20.40
N ASN A 365 -4.79 -8.37 -21.26
CA ASN A 365 -5.48 -7.16 -21.75
C ASN A 365 -6.98 -7.09 -21.40
N LYS A 366 -7.55 -8.14 -20.79
CA LYS A 366 -8.98 -8.17 -20.49
C LYS A 366 -9.30 -8.10 -19.01
N CYS A 367 -8.52 -8.71 -18.13
CA CYS A 367 -8.86 -8.86 -16.71
C CYS A 367 -9.46 -7.60 -16.05
N VAL A 368 -8.63 -6.72 -15.49
CA VAL A 368 -9.09 -5.47 -14.85
C VAL A 368 -9.47 -4.37 -15.85
N GLU A 369 -9.15 -4.58 -17.13
CA GLU A 369 -9.33 -3.58 -18.20
C GLU A 369 -10.70 -3.68 -18.91
N ASP A 370 -11.48 -4.74 -18.64
CA ASP A 370 -12.77 -5.00 -19.27
C ASP A 370 -13.86 -5.19 -18.19
N GLU A 371 -14.76 -4.21 -18.08
CA GLU A 371 -15.83 -4.19 -17.07
C GLU A 371 -16.71 -5.45 -17.13
N GLN A 372 -16.90 -6.06 -18.31
CA GLN A 372 -17.67 -7.29 -18.43
C GLN A 372 -16.90 -8.49 -17.88
N TRP A 373 -15.57 -8.50 -17.95
CA TRP A 373 -14.74 -9.54 -17.34
C TRP A 373 -14.83 -9.49 -15.82
N VAL A 374 -14.66 -8.30 -15.25
CA VAL A 374 -14.78 -8.07 -13.81
C VAL A 374 -16.19 -8.45 -13.33
N THR A 375 -17.24 -7.92 -13.96
CA THR A 375 -18.63 -8.14 -13.52
C THR A 375 -19.07 -9.60 -13.60
N ASN A 376 -18.57 -10.37 -14.57
CA ASN A 376 -18.98 -11.76 -14.77
C ASN A 376 -18.02 -12.79 -14.16
N GLY A 377 -16.91 -12.36 -13.55
CA GLY A 377 -15.96 -13.28 -12.92
C GLY A 377 -15.24 -14.19 -13.93
N TYR A 378 -14.87 -13.69 -15.12
CA TYR A 378 -14.21 -14.53 -16.13
C TYR A 378 -12.72 -14.74 -15.82
N CYS A 379 -12.24 -15.98 -15.91
CA CYS A 379 -10.82 -16.29 -15.70
C CYS A 379 -10.24 -15.79 -14.38
N ARG A 380 -11.00 -15.80 -13.29
CA ARG A 380 -10.61 -15.20 -12.01
C ARG A 380 -9.29 -15.72 -11.48
N SER A 381 -9.10 -17.05 -11.50
CA SER A 381 -7.87 -17.66 -11.00
C SER A 381 -6.67 -17.20 -11.81
N SER A 382 -6.76 -17.26 -13.14
CA SER A 382 -5.64 -16.89 -14.00
C SER A 382 -5.42 -15.38 -14.11
N CYS A 383 -6.47 -14.56 -13.99
CA CYS A 383 -6.32 -13.12 -13.82
C CYS A 383 -5.57 -12.79 -12.53
N TYR A 384 -5.94 -13.46 -11.43
CA TYR A 384 -5.25 -13.36 -10.16
C TYR A 384 -3.81 -13.87 -10.24
N ASP A 385 -3.53 -15.01 -10.87
CA ASP A 385 -2.15 -15.52 -11.01
C ASP A 385 -1.27 -14.60 -11.90
N ALA A 386 -1.89 -13.82 -12.79
CA ALA A 386 -1.20 -12.98 -13.76
C ALA A 386 -0.92 -11.54 -13.29
N GLY A 387 -1.12 -11.21 -12.01
CA GLY A 387 -0.91 -9.83 -11.55
C GLY A 387 -2.16 -8.94 -11.63
N ARG A 388 -3.32 -9.49 -12.01
CA ARG A 388 -4.48 -8.72 -12.52
C ARG A 388 -5.81 -9.24 -11.96
N GLY A 389 -5.82 -9.61 -10.69
CA GLY A 389 -7.03 -10.06 -9.99
C GLY A 389 -8.09 -8.97 -9.89
N TYR A 390 -9.33 -9.36 -9.60
CA TYR A 390 -10.42 -8.41 -9.43
C TYR A 390 -10.39 -7.79 -8.02
N VAL A 391 -10.76 -6.51 -7.95
CA VAL A 391 -10.71 -5.73 -6.71
C VAL A 391 -11.52 -6.43 -5.62
N ASN A 392 -10.93 -6.55 -4.43
CA ASN A 392 -11.50 -7.21 -3.24
C ASN A 392 -11.72 -8.74 -3.39
N GLU A 393 -11.17 -9.40 -4.40
CA GLU A 393 -11.16 -10.87 -4.51
C GLU A 393 -9.75 -11.44 -4.22
N VAL A 394 -9.65 -12.30 -3.21
CA VAL A 394 -8.43 -13.06 -2.89
C VAL A 394 -8.64 -14.52 -3.26
N CYS A 395 -7.95 -15.02 -4.27
CA CYS A 395 -8.11 -16.42 -4.67
C CYS A 395 -7.47 -17.36 -3.66
N CYS A 396 -8.22 -18.37 -3.21
CA CYS A 396 -7.66 -19.41 -2.37
C CYS A 396 -6.51 -20.11 -3.09
N PRO A 397 -5.37 -20.38 -2.40
CA PRO A 397 -4.37 -21.27 -2.96
C PRO A 397 -5.06 -22.61 -3.28
N PRO A 398 -4.74 -23.24 -4.44
CA PRO A 398 -5.28 -24.54 -4.74
C PRO A 398 -4.98 -25.49 -3.57
N PRO A 399 -5.93 -26.35 -3.16
CA PRO A 399 -5.73 -27.23 -2.03
C PRO A 399 -4.42 -27.99 -2.23
N THR A 400 -3.50 -27.87 -1.26
CA THR A 400 -2.23 -28.59 -1.30
C THR A 400 -2.52 -30.07 -1.54
N PRO A 401 -1.94 -30.69 -2.59
CA PRO A 401 -2.09 -32.12 -2.81
C PRO A 401 -1.71 -32.83 -1.50
N PRO A 402 -2.53 -33.78 -1.01
CA PRO A 402 -2.20 -34.48 0.22
C PRO A 402 -0.79 -35.06 0.10
N SER A 403 0.04 -34.80 1.11
CA SER A 403 1.47 -35.12 1.15
C SER A 403 1.80 -36.62 1.11
N SER A 404 0.77 -37.46 1.01
CA SER A 404 0.87 -38.89 0.78
C SER A 404 -0.25 -39.35 -0.14
N CYS A 405 0.10 -39.94 -1.28
CA CYS A 405 -0.84 -40.74 -2.07
C CYS A 405 -1.30 -41.92 -1.21
N THR A 406 -2.61 -42.08 -1.06
CA THR A 406 -3.19 -43.34 -0.58
C THR A 406 -3.12 -44.34 -1.74
N GLU A 407 -2.49 -45.50 -1.55
CA GLU A 407 -2.51 -46.56 -2.56
C GLU A 407 -3.96 -47.05 -2.75
N CYS A 408 -4.46 -46.97 -3.98
CA CYS A 408 -5.76 -47.53 -4.36
C CYS A 408 -5.70 -49.06 -4.38
N SER A 409 -6.78 -49.73 -4.00
CA SER A 409 -6.93 -51.19 -4.06
C SER A 409 -8.08 -51.62 -5.00
N ASP A 410 -8.10 -52.91 -5.33
CA ASP A 410 -9.20 -53.58 -6.04
C ASP A 410 -9.97 -54.53 -5.10
N ASP A 411 -10.32 -54.02 -3.93
CA ASP A 411 -11.10 -54.76 -2.95
C ASP A 411 -12.52 -54.98 -3.47
N ALA A 412 -12.92 -56.25 -3.53
CA ALA A 412 -14.23 -56.63 -4.04
C ALA A 412 -15.31 -56.36 -2.98
N THR A 413 -16.53 -56.08 -3.42
CA THR A 413 -17.66 -55.98 -2.48
C THR A 413 -17.98 -57.35 -1.87
N PRO A 414 -18.60 -57.41 -0.67
CA PRO A 414 -19.07 -58.66 -0.09
C PRO A 414 -20.03 -59.43 -1.00
N TRP A 415 -20.82 -58.73 -1.84
CA TRP A 415 -21.66 -59.38 -2.84
C TRP A 415 -20.83 -60.06 -3.92
N MET A 416 -19.77 -59.39 -4.41
CA MET A 416 -18.87 -59.95 -5.41
C MET A 416 -18.16 -61.19 -4.87
N GLU A 417 -17.63 -61.13 -3.64
CA GLU A 417 -16.98 -62.26 -2.99
C GLU A 417 -17.92 -63.46 -2.85
N ASN A 418 -19.15 -63.23 -2.36
CA ASN A 418 -20.16 -64.27 -2.21
C ASN A 418 -20.61 -64.90 -3.54
N ASN A 419 -20.38 -64.22 -4.67
CA ASN A 419 -20.71 -64.70 -6.01
C ASN A 419 -19.47 -65.10 -6.82
N ALA A 420 -18.30 -65.24 -6.17
CA ALA A 420 -17.02 -65.56 -6.82
C ALA A 420 -16.68 -64.60 -7.99
N LYS A 421 -16.97 -63.32 -7.80
CA LYS A 421 -16.67 -62.21 -8.71
C LYS A 421 -15.54 -61.35 -8.15
N THR A 422 -14.80 -60.72 -9.06
CA THR A 422 -13.78 -59.71 -8.78
C THR A 422 -14.09 -58.42 -9.53
N CYS A 423 -13.42 -57.31 -9.17
CA CYS A 423 -13.50 -56.03 -9.88
C CYS A 423 -13.25 -56.18 -11.39
N ALA A 424 -12.20 -56.92 -11.77
CA ALA A 424 -11.86 -57.19 -13.17
C ALA A 424 -12.92 -58.02 -13.93
N THR A 425 -13.69 -58.86 -13.24
CA THR A 425 -14.71 -59.73 -13.88
C THR A 425 -16.12 -59.16 -13.85
N SER A 426 -16.27 -57.91 -13.40
CA SER A 426 -17.58 -57.27 -13.18
C SER A 426 -17.68 -55.87 -13.81
N PRO A 427 -17.41 -55.72 -15.12
CA PRO A 427 -17.36 -54.41 -15.78
C PRO A 427 -18.67 -53.61 -15.65
N SER A 428 -19.84 -54.27 -15.69
CA SER A 428 -21.12 -53.59 -15.48
C SER A 428 -21.26 -53.02 -14.07
N SER A 429 -20.68 -53.68 -13.06
CA SER A 429 -20.68 -53.16 -11.68
C SER A 429 -19.75 -51.96 -11.55
N ILE A 430 -18.61 -51.94 -12.26
CA ILE A 430 -17.71 -50.79 -12.33
C ILE A 430 -18.45 -49.60 -12.97
N GLU A 431 -18.99 -49.79 -14.18
CA GLU A 431 -19.67 -48.72 -14.93
C GLU A 431 -20.85 -48.10 -14.18
N THR A 432 -21.62 -48.89 -13.43
CA THR A 432 -22.83 -48.40 -12.73
C THR A 432 -22.55 -47.83 -11.33
N ASN A 433 -21.45 -48.20 -10.67
CA ASN A 433 -21.26 -47.86 -9.25
C ASN A 433 -20.08 -46.94 -8.99
N CYS A 434 -19.08 -46.90 -9.86
CA CYS A 434 -17.99 -45.93 -9.74
C CYS A 434 -18.57 -44.51 -9.78
N ASN A 435 -18.29 -43.70 -8.77
CA ASN A 435 -18.74 -42.30 -8.60
C ASN A 435 -20.27 -42.08 -8.48
N GLU A 436 -21.11 -43.03 -8.87
CA GLU A 436 -22.58 -42.92 -8.79
C GLU A 436 -23.17 -43.55 -7.53
N ASN A 437 -22.52 -44.55 -6.94
CA ASN A 437 -23.03 -45.26 -5.76
C ASN A 437 -22.28 -44.83 -4.49
N GLY A 438 -22.93 -44.04 -3.63
CA GLY A 438 -22.33 -43.51 -2.40
C GLY A 438 -21.83 -44.59 -1.42
N TRP A 439 -22.48 -45.77 -1.36
CA TRP A 439 -22.01 -46.88 -0.52
C TRP A 439 -20.74 -47.52 -1.10
N TRP A 440 -20.66 -47.65 -2.42
CA TRP A 440 -19.49 -48.18 -3.11
C TRP A 440 -18.27 -47.28 -2.92
N VAL A 441 -18.47 -45.97 -3.10
CA VAL A 441 -17.42 -44.94 -2.95
C VAL A 441 -16.94 -44.86 -1.50
N SER A 442 -17.87 -44.84 -0.53
CA SER A 442 -17.51 -44.70 0.90
C SER A 442 -16.73 -45.89 1.45
N ASN A 443 -16.85 -47.08 0.84
CA ASN A 443 -16.14 -48.29 1.25
C ASN A 443 -14.92 -48.60 0.37
N ALA A 444 -14.54 -47.70 -0.55
CA ALA A 444 -13.35 -47.84 -1.36
C ALA A 444 -13.28 -49.15 -2.18
N TYR A 445 -14.41 -49.64 -2.69
CA TYR A 445 -14.42 -50.87 -3.50
C TYR A 445 -13.90 -50.62 -4.92
N CYS A 446 -13.10 -51.55 -5.45
CA CYS A 446 -12.63 -51.58 -6.83
C CYS A 446 -12.02 -50.27 -7.34
N GLN A 447 -11.26 -49.53 -6.51
CA GLN A 447 -10.77 -48.20 -6.83
C GLN A 447 -9.85 -48.17 -8.05
N LEU A 448 -8.97 -49.17 -8.20
CA LEU A 448 -8.08 -49.26 -9.36
C LEU A 448 -8.86 -49.55 -10.65
N SER A 449 -9.82 -50.48 -10.59
CA SER A 449 -10.70 -50.80 -11.71
C SER A 449 -11.61 -49.64 -12.10
N CYS A 450 -12.11 -48.86 -11.13
CA CYS A 450 -12.84 -47.62 -11.38
C CYS A 450 -11.95 -46.60 -12.09
N PHE A 451 -10.74 -46.34 -11.56
CA PHE A 451 -9.81 -45.38 -12.17
C PHE A 451 -9.41 -45.77 -13.60
N ALA A 452 -9.21 -47.06 -13.86
CA ALA A 452 -8.89 -47.55 -15.20
C ALA A 452 -10.05 -47.42 -16.20
N ALA A 453 -11.30 -47.36 -15.71
CA ALA A 453 -12.49 -47.23 -16.54
C ALA A 453 -12.80 -45.78 -16.97
N GLY A 454 -12.13 -44.80 -16.37
CA GLY A 454 -12.36 -43.35 -16.57
C GLY A 454 -13.29 -42.77 -15.52
#